data_AF-A0A1I2J0L4-F1
#
_entry.id   AF-A0A1I2J0L4-F1
#
_cell.length_a   1.000
_cell.length_b   1.000
_cell.length_c   1.000
_cell.angle_alpha   90.00
_cell.angle_beta   90.00
_cell.angle_gamma   90.00
#
_symmetry.space_group_name_H-M   'P 1'
#
loop_
_entity.id
_entity.type
_entity.pdbx_description
1 polymer ?
#
loop_
_entity_poly.entity_id
_entity_poly.type
_entity_poly.pdbx_seq_one_letter_code
_entity_poly.pdbx_strand_id
1 'polypeptide(L)'
;MNIVVLVKQVPDSGAERTLSADFSVDRASSSNVINEMDEYAIEEALKIKEAHGGEVTVLTVGPAGATDSIRKALSMGPDKAVHVQDDALHGSCAVATSKVLAAALRTLSPDLILSGAESTDGRVQVVPHMLAELLGVAALTGARKLTVDGSQLTVERQTDEGYEVVTAATPAIVSVWDTINEPRYPSFKGIMAAKKKPVQALTLGDLGISGDEVGFAGATSQVLEFNKRPARTGGAKVVDEGNGGEQLVSYLASEKFV
;
A
#
# COMPACT_ATOMS: atom_id res chain seq x y z
N MET A 1 9.71 -19.77 4.72
CA MET A 1 9.94 -18.49 4.01
C MET A 1 9.76 -17.34 5.01
N ASN A 2 10.65 -16.35 4.99
CA ASN A 2 10.52 -15.11 5.75
C ASN A 2 9.82 -14.06 4.86
N ILE A 3 8.57 -13.74 5.18
CA ILE A 3 7.74 -12.84 4.39
C ILE A 3 7.57 -11.52 5.15
N VAL A 4 7.86 -10.39 4.50
CA VAL A 4 7.58 -9.06 5.04
C VAL A 4 6.47 -8.41 4.23
N VAL A 5 5.40 -7.99 4.89
CA VAL A 5 4.29 -7.27 4.25
C VAL A 5 4.36 -5.80 4.63
N LEU A 6 4.41 -4.92 3.63
CA LEU A 6 4.38 -3.48 3.83
C LEU A 6 2.94 -3.03 4.09
N VAL A 7 2.72 -2.32 5.19
CA VAL A 7 1.40 -1.85 5.60
C VAL A 7 1.44 -0.36 5.88
N LYS A 8 0.54 0.38 5.22
CA LYS A 8 0.36 1.81 5.41
C LYS A 8 -0.97 2.09 6.10
N GLN A 9 -0.92 2.97 7.11
CA GLN A 9 -2.13 3.60 7.64
C GLN A 9 -2.51 4.79 6.76
N VAL A 10 -3.78 4.81 6.33
CA VAL A 10 -4.34 5.87 5.47
C VAL A 10 -5.67 6.35 6.03
N PRO A 11 -6.08 7.61 5.77
CA PRO A 11 -7.45 8.04 5.99
C PRO A 11 -8.44 7.18 5.20
N ASP A 12 -9.55 6.82 5.82
CA ASP A 12 -10.62 6.03 5.19
C ASP A 12 -11.11 6.74 3.92
N SER A 13 -11.13 6.01 2.81
CA SER A 13 -11.60 6.51 1.52
C SER A 13 -13.09 6.84 1.49
N GLY A 14 -13.87 6.28 2.43
CA GLY A 14 -15.28 6.61 2.65
C GLY A 14 -15.50 7.89 3.46
N ALA A 15 -14.47 8.41 4.13
CA ALA A 15 -14.52 9.66 4.87
C ALA A 15 -14.08 10.87 4.02
N GLU A 16 -14.35 12.09 4.50
CA GLU A 16 -13.74 13.28 3.90
C GLU A 16 -12.23 13.26 4.15
N ARG A 17 -11.45 13.45 3.07
CA ARG A 17 -9.99 13.45 3.11
C ARG A 17 -9.49 14.84 2.75
N THR A 18 -8.53 15.33 3.51
CA THR A 18 -7.93 16.65 3.34
C THR A 18 -6.44 16.60 3.60
N LEU A 19 -5.74 17.68 3.25
CA LEU A 19 -4.39 17.93 3.70
C LEU A 19 -4.43 18.92 4.86
N SER A 20 -3.44 18.80 5.75
CA SER A 20 -3.17 19.75 6.84
C SER A 20 -2.57 21.05 6.29
N ALA A 21 -2.38 22.05 7.16
CA ALA A 21 -1.88 23.37 6.77
C ALA A 21 -0.48 23.36 6.13
N ASP A 22 0.31 22.31 6.39
CA ASP A 22 1.63 22.07 5.80
C ASP A 22 1.61 21.16 4.55
N PHE A 23 0.41 20.90 4.02
CA PHE A 23 0.16 20.02 2.87
C PHE A 23 0.49 18.53 3.08
N SER A 24 0.70 18.10 4.33
CA SER A 24 0.74 16.68 4.67
C SER A 24 -0.67 16.08 4.76
N VAL A 25 -0.79 14.75 4.69
CA VAL A 25 -2.09 14.06 4.83
C VAL A 25 -2.65 14.28 6.24
N ASP A 26 -3.87 14.82 6.32
CA ASP A 26 -4.57 14.99 7.60
C ASP A 26 -5.08 13.64 8.11
N ARG A 27 -4.49 13.19 9.21
CA ARG A 27 -4.87 11.95 9.92
C ARG A 27 -5.62 12.23 11.21
N ALA A 28 -5.76 13.49 11.62
CA ALA A 28 -6.45 13.86 12.86
C ALA A 28 -7.95 14.04 12.64
N SER A 29 -8.35 14.51 11.45
CA SER A 29 -9.75 14.80 11.12
C SER A 29 -10.53 13.62 10.54
N SER A 30 -9.90 12.47 10.33
CA SER A 30 -10.47 11.32 9.63
C SER A 30 -10.23 10.01 10.39
N SER A 31 -11.12 9.04 10.21
CA SER A 31 -10.87 7.67 10.66
C SER A 31 -9.74 7.07 9.84
N ASN A 32 -8.72 6.54 10.50
CA ASN A 32 -7.60 5.91 9.83
C ASN A 32 -7.77 4.39 9.80
N VAL A 33 -7.44 3.79 8.66
CA VAL A 33 -7.58 2.35 8.39
C VAL A 33 -6.29 1.79 7.81
N ILE A 34 -6.21 0.47 7.67
CA ILE A 34 -5.19 -0.14 6.82
C ILE A 34 -5.53 0.26 5.37
N ASN A 35 -4.51 0.58 4.58
CA ASN A 35 -4.70 0.76 3.16
C ASN A 35 -5.34 -0.49 2.54
N GLU A 36 -6.41 -0.32 1.79
CA GLU A 36 -7.22 -1.43 1.26
C GLU A 36 -6.38 -2.46 0.50
N MET A 37 -5.51 -2.02 -0.42
CA MET A 37 -4.62 -2.93 -1.17
C MET A 37 -3.64 -3.70 -0.27
N ASP A 38 -3.27 -3.16 0.89
CA ASP A 38 -2.35 -3.83 1.81
C ASP A 38 -3.05 -4.98 2.56
N GLU A 39 -4.38 -4.97 2.70
CA GLU A 39 -5.14 -6.09 3.27
C GLU A 39 -5.04 -7.35 2.37
N TYR A 40 -5.07 -7.15 1.04
CA TYR A 40 -4.86 -8.21 0.06
C TYR A 40 -3.43 -8.77 0.11
N ALA A 41 -2.44 -7.90 0.33
CA ALA A 41 -1.04 -8.31 0.50
C ALA A 41 -0.85 -9.12 1.79
N ILE A 42 -1.53 -8.74 2.89
CA ILE A 42 -1.54 -9.51 4.14
C ILE A 42 -2.14 -10.89 3.91
N GLU A 43 -3.31 -10.98 3.27
CA GLU A 43 -3.95 -12.26 3.00
C GLU A 43 -3.08 -13.17 2.13
N GLU A 44 -2.45 -12.63 1.09
CA GLU A 44 -1.60 -13.43 0.21
C GLU A 44 -0.39 -14.00 0.97
N ALA A 45 0.22 -13.20 1.84
CA ALA A 45 1.29 -13.66 2.72
C ALA A 45 0.83 -14.80 3.65
N LEU A 46 -0.38 -14.71 4.18
CA LEU A 46 -0.95 -15.74 5.06
C LEU A 46 -1.23 -17.04 4.30
N LYS A 47 -1.78 -16.96 3.08
CA LYS A 47 -2.00 -18.13 2.21
C LYS A 47 -0.67 -18.82 1.87
N ILE A 48 0.37 -18.05 1.53
CA ILE A 48 1.70 -18.60 1.27
C ILE A 48 2.26 -19.28 2.53
N LYS A 49 2.14 -18.64 3.70
CA LYS A 49 2.55 -19.24 4.97
C LYS A 49 1.78 -20.54 5.28
N GLU A 50 0.49 -20.59 5.00
CA GLU A 50 -0.34 -21.79 5.22
C GLU A 50 0.08 -22.94 4.30
N ALA A 51 0.43 -22.64 3.05
CA ALA A 51 0.85 -23.63 2.05
C ALA A 51 2.30 -24.11 2.21
N HIS A 52 3.22 -23.22 2.61
CA HIS A 52 4.66 -23.46 2.56
C HIS A 52 5.38 -23.31 3.91
N GLY A 53 4.65 -22.92 4.96
CA GLY A 53 5.23 -22.57 6.26
C GLY A 53 6.01 -21.25 6.24
N GLY A 54 6.62 -20.93 7.37
CA GLY A 54 7.40 -19.70 7.55
C GLY A 54 6.76 -18.70 8.50
N GLU A 55 7.17 -17.45 8.37
CA GLU A 55 6.81 -16.36 9.27
C GLU A 55 6.43 -15.12 8.45
N VAL A 56 5.39 -14.41 8.89
CA VAL A 56 4.92 -13.17 8.26
C VAL A 56 5.13 -12.01 9.24
N THR A 57 5.92 -11.03 8.81
CA THR A 57 6.19 -9.79 9.54
C THR A 57 5.50 -8.61 8.85
N VAL A 58 4.72 -7.83 9.59
CA VAL A 58 4.20 -6.54 9.10
C VAL A 58 5.27 -5.47 9.27
N LEU A 59 5.51 -4.63 8.26
CA LEU A 59 6.39 -3.46 8.35
C LEU A 59 5.59 -2.19 8.03
N THR A 60 5.55 -1.28 8.99
CA THR A 60 4.90 0.03 8.86
C THR A 60 5.92 1.14 9.12
N VAL A 61 5.89 2.18 8.29
CA VAL A 61 6.52 3.47 8.55
C VAL A 61 5.39 4.48 8.77
N GLY A 62 5.37 5.15 9.92
CA GLY A 62 4.30 6.11 10.19
C GLY A 62 4.28 6.65 11.62
N PRO A 63 3.36 7.58 11.92
CA PRO A 63 3.25 8.18 13.24
C PRO A 63 2.84 7.16 14.30
N ALA A 64 2.88 7.56 15.59
CA ALA A 64 2.47 6.70 16.70
C ALA A 64 1.07 6.07 16.52
N GLY A 65 0.13 6.82 15.94
CA GLY A 65 -1.23 6.35 15.64
C GLY A 65 -1.31 5.18 14.64
N ALA A 66 -0.25 4.90 13.88
CA ALA A 66 -0.18 3.74 12.99
C ALA A 66 -0.20 2.41 13.76
N THR A 67 0.06 2.44 15.06
CA THR A 67 -0.09 1.28 15.97
C THR A 67 -1.48 0.63 15.85
N ASP A 68 -2.54 1.41 15.65
CA ASP A 68 -3.89 0.86 15.53
C ASP A 68 -4.04 -0.01 14.27
N SER A 69 -3.53 0.47 13.13
CA SER A 69 -3.48 -0.29 11.88
C SER A 69 -2.56 -1.50 11.98
N ILE A 70 -1.42 -1.40 12.66
CA ILE A 70 -0.53 -2.54 12.93
C ILE A 70 -1.26 -3.61 13.75
N ARG A 71 -1.98 -3.23 14.81
CA ARG A 71 -2.73 -4.17 15.65
C ARG A 71 -3.88 -4.81 14.89
N LYS A 72 -4.57 -4.06 14.04
CA LYS A 72 -5.58 -4.59 13.12
C LYS A 72 -4.96 -5.61 12.16
N ALA A 73 -3.82 -5.31 11.53
CA ALA A 73 -3.12 -6.23 10.64
C ALA A 73 -2.72 -7.51 11.38
N LEU A 74 -2.08 -7.40 12.55
CA LEU A 74 -1.70 -8.54 13.40
C LEU A 74 -2.88 -9.43 13.80
N SER A 75 -4.09 -8.85 13.91
CA SER A 75 -5.31 -9.61 14.23
C SER A 75 -5.81 -10.50 13.09
N MET A 76 -5.38 -10.25 11.85
CA MET A 76 -5.70 -11.07 10.68
C MET A 76 -4.89 -12.38 10.68
N GLY A 77 -3.64 -12.34 11.16
CA GLY A 77 -2.77 -13.52 11.11
C GLY A 77 -1.26 -13.31 11.28
N PRO A 78 -0.64 -12.21 10.81
CA PRO A 78 0.83 -12.03 10.83
C PRO A 78 1.45 -12.27 12.20
N ASP A 79 2.65 -12.82 12.26
CA ASP A 79 3.29 -13.28 13.51
C ASP A 79 3.77 -12.13 14.39
N LYS A 80 4.37 -11.13 13.75
CA LYS A 80 4.99 -9.97 14.40
C LYS A 80 4.91 -8.74 13.52
N ALA A 81 5.26 -7.59 14.09
CA ALA A 81 5.36 -6.35 13.34
C ALA A 81 6.62 -5.56 13.69
N VAL A 82 7.03 -4.72 12.75
CA VAL A 82 8.02 -3.67 12.90
C VAL A 82 7.35 -2.34 12.59
N HIS A 83 7.52 -1.39 13.49
CA HIS A 83 7.04 -0.02 13.34
C HIS A 83 8.24 0.91 13.33
N VAL A 84 8.51 1.52 12.17
CA VAL A 84 9.47 2.61 12.08
C VAL A 84 8.74 3.91 12.42
N GLN A 85 9.14 4.53 13.54
CA GLN A 85 8.50 5.71 14.08
C GLN A 85 9.56 6.73 14.49
N ASP A 86 9.46 7.93 13.91
CA ASP A 86 10.30 9.08 14.22
C ASP A 86 9.58 10.34 13.75
N ASP A 87 9.62 11.43 14.53
CA ASP A 87 8.94 12.68 14.19
C ASP A 87 9.55 13.33 12.93
N ALA A 88 10.84 13.10 12.65
CA ALA A 88 11.51 13.61 11.47
C ALA A 88 10.97 13.02 10.15
N LEU A 89 10.21 11.92 10.20
CA LEU A 89 9.55 11.34 9.03
C LEU A 89 8.41 12.22 8.48
N HIS A 90 7.91 13.18 9.27
CA HIS A 90 6.78 14.02 8.89
C HIS A 90 7.06 14.84 7.63
N GLY A 91 6.20 14.71 6.62
CA GLY A 91 6.37 15.35 5.31
C GLY A 91 7.24 14.60 4.31
N SER A 92 7.69 13.37 4.62
CA SER A 92 8.53 12.57 3.69
C SER A 92 7.83 12.30 2.37
N CYS A 93 8.54 12.54 1.26
CA CYS A 93 8.12 12.11 -0.07
C CYS A 93 8.32 10.59 -0.29
N ALA A 94 7.88 10.07 -1.44
CA ALA A 94 8.03 8.64 -1.78
C ALA A 94 9.48 8.15 -1.78
N VAL A 95 10.43 8.97 -2.27
CA VAL A 95 11.87 8.64 -2.30
C VAL A 95 12.46 8.54 -0.90
N ALA A 96 12.15 9.49 -0.02
CA ALA A 96 12.58 9.41 1.38
C ALA A 96 11.97 8.21 2.11
N THR A 97 10.68 7.95 1.88
CA THR A 97 9.96 6.81 2.45
C THR A 97 10.55 5.47 2.01
N SER A 98 10.92 5.33 0.73
CA SER A 98 11.50 4.09 0.20
C SER A 98 12.90 3.82 0.77
N LYS A 99 13.72 4.86 1.03
CA LYS A 99 15.01 4.71 1.74
C LYS A 99 14.83 4.12 3.14
N VAL A 100 13.86 4.64 3.89
CA VAL A 100 13.52 4.17 5.26
C VAL A 100 13.04 2.72 5.24
N LEU A 101 12.08 2.42 4.35
CA LEU A 101 11.59 1.06 4.16
C LEU A 101 12.71 0.09 3.75
N ALA A 102 13.58 0.48 2.80
CA ALA A 102 14.70 -0.36 2.36
C ALA A 102 15.70 -0.62 3.49
N ALA A 103 16.01 0.38 4.32
CA ALA A 103 16.88 0.19 5.48
C ALA A 103 16.28 -0.80 6.49
N ALA A 104 14.99 -0.67 6.80
CA ALA A 104 14.29 -1.61 7.68
C ALA A 104 14.22 -3.03 7.06
N LEU A 105 13.98 -3.15 5.76
CA LEU A 105 13.94 -4.45 5.08
C LEU A 105 15.29 -5.17 5.10
N ARG A 106 16.41 -4.43 5.01
CA ARG A 106 17.76 -5.00 5.14
C ARG A 106 18.00 -5.63 6.53
N THR A 107 17.47 -5.06 7.60
CA THR A 107 17.60 -5.65 8.95
C THR A 107 16.75 -6.92 9.10
N LEU A 108 15.67 -7.04 8.32
CA LEU A 108 14.74 -8.17 8.36
C LEU A 108 15.12 -9.32 7.43
N SER A 109 15.96 -9.08 6.41
CA SER A 109 16.41 -10.09 5.44
C SER A 109 15.26 -10.98 4.89
N PRO A 110 14.22 -10.38 4.27
CA PRO A 110 13.08 -11.12 3.74
C PRO A 110 13.44 -11.96 2.51
N ASP A 111 12.83 -13.13 2.40
CA ASP A 111 12.80 -13.92 1.16
C ASP A 111 11.76 -13.33 0.19
N LEU A 112 10.65 -12.80 0.71
CA LEU A 112 9.57 -12.24 -0.08
C LEU A 112 9.04 -10.97 0.58
N ILE A 113 8.93 -9.91 -0.22
CA ILE A 113 8.31 -8.66 0.20
C ILE A 113 6.96 -8.54 -0.51
N LEU A 114 5.88 -8.36 0.25
CA LEU A 114 4.54 -8.13 -0.28
C LEU A 114 4.07 -6.72 0.05
N SER A 115 3.33 -6.11 -0.88
CA SER A 115 2.78 -4.77 -0.72
C SER A 115 1.50 -4.63 -1.54
N GLY A 116 0.61 -3.71 -1.15
CA GLY A 116 -0.41 -3.23 -2.08
C GLY A 116 0.22 -2.51 -3.28
N ALA A 117 -0.39 -2.60 -4.45
CA ALA A 117 0.08 -1.89 -5.64
C ALA A 117 -0.03 -0.37 -5.51
N GLU A 118 -1.00 0.12 -4.74
CA GLU A 118 -1.18 1.54 -4.47
C GLU A 118 -1.69 1.82 -3.06
N SER A 119 -1.48 3.05 -2.59
CA SER A 119 -2.16 3.55 -1.39
C SER A 119 -3.29 4.51 -1.74
N THR A 120 -4.42 4.43 -1.05
CA THR A 120 -5.63 5.20 -1.40
C THR A 120 -5.50 6.71 -1.19
N ASP A 121 -4.55 7.15 -0.35
CA ASP A 121 -4.26 8.54 -0.03
C ASP A 121 -3.31 9.21 -1.03
N GLY A 122 -2.17 8.58 -1.33
CA GLY A 122 -1.10 9.14 -2.15
C GLY A 122 -1.07 8.65 -3.59
N ARG A 123 -1.56 7.44 -3.87
CA ARG A 123 -1.67 6.83 -5.21
C ARG A 123 -0.44 6.97 -6.10
N VAL A 124 0.76 6.97 -5.50
CA VAL A 124 2.02 7.15 -6.25
C VAL A 124 2.45 5.90 -7.01
N GLN A 125 2.03 4.70 -6.57
CA GLN A 125 2.27 3.38 -7.20
C GLN A 125 3.74 2.97 -7.45
N VAL A 126 4.70 3.81 -7.05
CA VAL A 126 6.13 3.60 -7.33
C VAL A 126 6.92 2.98 -6.18
N VAL A 127 6.36 2.88 -4.97
CA VAL A 127 7.11 2.40 -3.78
C VAL A 127 7.69 0.99 -3.99
N PRO A 128 6.96 -0.01 -4.51
CA PRO A 128 7.53 -1.34 -4.74
C PRO A 128 8.70 -1.32 -5.74
N HIS A 129 8.60 -0.49 -6.78
CA HIS A 129 9.66 -0.32 -7.78
C HIS A 129 10.91 0.33 -7.18
N MET A 130 10.74 1.39 -6.38
CA MET A 130 11.85 2.05 -5.68
C MET A 130 12.56 1.08 -4.71
N LEU A 131 11.80 0.23 -4.02
CA LEU A 131 12.37 -0.76 -3.11
C LEU A 131 13.13 -1.85 -3.84
N ALA A 132 12.62 -2.32 -4.98
CA ALA A 132 13.32 -3.28 -5.82
C ALA A 132 14.71 -2.77 -6.22
N GLU A 133 14.77 -1.51 -6.70
CA GLU A 133 16.03 -0.85 -7.06
C GLU A 133 16.96 -0.72 -5.84
N LEU A 134 16.48 -0.19 -4.72
CA LEU A 134 17.30 0.04 -3.53
C LEU A 134 17.83 -1.26 -2.90
N LEU A 135 17.07 -2.35 -2.99
CA LEU A 135 17.44 -3.65 -2.43
C LEU A 135 18.19 -4.54 -3.43
N GLY A 136 18.20 -4.19 -4.72
CA GLY A 136 18.77 -5.00 -5.78
C GLY A 136 18.03 -6.33 -5.99
N VAL A 137 16.70 -6.32 -5.88
CA VAL A 137 15.85 -7.51 -5.99
C VAL A 137 14.85 -7.38 -7.15
N ALA A 138 14.34 -8.51 -7.63
CA ALA A 138 13.35 -8.51 -8.71
C ALA A 138 12.02 -7.86 -8.28
N ALA A 139 11.38 -7.13 -9.20
CA ALA A 139 10.07 -6.50 -9.00
C ALA A 139 8.98 -7.20 -9.82
N LEU A 140 8.04 -7.87 -9.16
CA LEU A 140 6.88 -8.49 -9.77
C LEU A 140 5.63 -7.69 -9.36
N THR A 141 5.48 -6.51 -9.94
CA THR A 141 4.41 -5.57 -9.57
C THR A 141 3.10 -5.85 -10.30
N GLY A 142 1.98 -5.49 -9.68
CA GLY A 142 0.64 -5.57 -10.24
C GLY A 142 0.08 -6.99 -10.37
N ALA A 143 0.40 -7.87 -9.43
CA ALA A 143 -0.02 -9.26 -9.44
C ALA A 143 -1.53 -9.40 -9.16
N ARG A 144 -2.23 -10.09 -10.06
CA ARG A 144 -3.59 -10.65 -9.86
C ARG A 144 -3.58 -12.12 -9.47
N LYS A 145 -2.41 -12.78 -9.57
CA LYS A 145 -2.17 -14.14 -9.09
C LYS A 145 -0.69 -14.27 -8.72
N LEU A 146 -0.41 -15.00 -7.65
CA LEU A 146 0.95 -15.38 -7.25
C LEU A 146 0.98 -16.89 -6.99
N THR A 147 2.03 -17.55 -7.46
CA THR A 147 2.33 -18.95 -7.16
C THR A 147 3.79 -19.07 -6.75
N VAL A 148 4.04 -19.88 -5.73
CA VAL A 148 5.35 -20.09 -5.12
C VAL A 148 5.73 -21.56 -5.27
N ASP A 149 6.88 -21.83 -5.88
CA ASP A 149 7.48 -23.16 -5.97
C ASP A 149 8.95 -23.10 -5.53
N GLY A 150 9.21 -23.53 -4.29
CA GLY A 150 10.53 -23.36 -3.67
C GLY A 150 10.91 -21.88 -3.57
N SER A 151 11.97 -21.49 -4.28
CA SER A 151 12.42 -20.09 -4.40
C SER A 151 11.88 -19.38 -5.64
N GLN A 152 11.19 -20.08 -6.55
CA GLN A 152 10.65 -19.50 -7.77
C GLN A 152 9.26 -18.90 -7.48
N LEU A 153 9.11 -17.61 -7.82
CA LEU A 153 7.84 -16.91 -7.86
C LEU A 153 7.36 -16.81 -9.30
N THR A 154 6.06 -17.01 -9.50
CA THR A 154 5.37 -16.75 -10.77
C THR A 154 4.15 -15.89 -10.49
N VAL A 155 4.02 -14.76 -11.18
CA VAL A 155 2.82 -13.92 -11.09
C VAL A 155 2.13 -13.77 -12.44
N GLU A 156 0.80 -13.68 -12.41
CA GLU A 156 0.03 -13.07 -13.49
C GLU A 156 -0.02 -11.56 -13.18
N ARG A 157 0.77 -10.76 -13.89
CA ARG A 157 0.76 -9.30 -13.80
C ARG A 157 -0.40 -8.77 -14.63
N GLN A 158 -1.30 -8.02 -14.01
CA GLN A 158 -2.43 -7.39 -14.69
C GLN A 158 -1.95 -6.27 -15.63
N THR A 159 -2.51 -6.23 -16.84
CA THR A 159 -2.34 -5.17 -17.83
C THR A 159 -3.70 -4.72 -18.35
N ASP A 160 -3.75 -3.62 -19.10
CA ASP A 160 -5.01 -3.12 -19.69
C ASP A 160 -5.63 -4.12 -20.69
N GLU A 161 -4.81 -4.97 -21.31
CA GLU A 161 -5.23 -5.94 -22.33
C GLU A 161 -5.39 -7.38 -21.77
N GLY A 162 -5.08 -7.60 -20.49
CA GLY A 162 -5.13 -8.93 -19.88
C GLY A 162 -4.09 -9.12 -18.78
N TYR A 163 -3.13 -10.02 -19.02
CA TYR A 163 -2.03 -10.24 -18.09
C TYR A 163 -0.77 -10.79 -18.76
N GLU A 164 0.37 -10.53 -18.13
CA GLU A 164 1.66 -11.11 -18.45
C GLU A 164 2.03 -12.15 -17.38
N VAL A 165 2.63 -13.27 -17.79
CA VAL A 165 3.22 -14.22 -16.82
C VAL A 165 4.70 -13.90 -16.66
N VAL A 166 5.08 -13.46 -15.47
CA VAL A 166 6.48 -13.13 -15.15
C VAL A 166 6.97 -13.93 -13.96
N THR A 167 8.24 -14.28 -13.97
CA THR A 167 8.86 -15.13 -12.95
C THR A 167 10.14 -14.51 -12.41
N ALA A 168 10.45 -14.76 -11.14
CA ALA A 168 11.74 -14.46 -10.55
C ALA A 168 12.04 -15.39 -9.38
N ALA A 169 13.32 -15.52 -9.00
CA ALA A 169 13.71 -16.18 -7.77
C ALA A 169 13.63 -15.22 -6.57
N THR A 170 13.41 -15.75 -5.37
CA THR A 170 13.59 -15.00 -4.11
C THR A 170 15.08 -14.67 -3.88
N PRO A 171 15.43 -13.52 -3.28
CA PRO A 171 14.53 -12.49 -2.76
C PRO A 171 13.91 -11.62 -3.86
N ALA A 172 12.63 -11.26 -3.67
CA ALA A 172 11.89 -10.41 -4.60
C ALA A 172 10.80 -9.61 -3.88
N ILE A 173 10.33 -8.54 -4.54
CA ILE A 173 9.14 -7.80 -4.14
C ILE A 173 7.99 -8.06 -5.11
N VAL A 174 6.82 -8.33 -4.54
CA VAL A 174 5.57 -8.50 -5.27
C VAL A 174 4.60 -7.42 -4.77
N SER A 175 3.98 -6.68 -5.70
CA SER A 175 2.85 -5.82 -5.37
C SER A 175 1.56 -6.39 -5.95
N VAL A 176 0.46 -6.29 -5.19
CA VAL A 176 -0.79 -6.96 -5.53
C VAL A 176 -1.93 -5.97 -5.75
N TRP A 177 -2.85 -6.33 -6.65
CA TRP A 177 -4.16 -5.69 -6.79
C TRP A 177 -5.22 -6.41 -5.96
N ASP A 178 -6.39 -5.80 -5.82
CA ASP A 178 -7.58 -6.40 -5.16
C ASP A 178 -8.06 -7.71 -5.81
N THR A 179 -7.68 -7.97 -7.05
CA THR A 179 -8.04 -9.19 -7.77
C THR A 179 -7.29 -10.45 -7.32
N ILE A 180 -6.27 -10.32 -6.47
CA ILE A 180 -5.38 -11.42 -6.04
C ILE A 180 -6.06 -12.45 -5.12
N ASN A 181 -6.97 -12.01 -4.24
CA ASN A 181 -7.64 -12.83 -3.23
C ASN A 181 -8.81 -12.06 -2.59
N GLU A 182 -9.42 -12.64 -1.55
CA GLU A 182 -10.40 -12.00 -0.68
C GLU A 182 -9.86 -12.00 0.76
N PRO A 183 -9.52 -10.85 1.35
CA PRO A 183 -8.90 -10.79 2.67
C PRO A 183 -9.76 -11.39 3.77
N ARG A 184 -9.16 -12.20 4.64
CA ARG A 184 -9.89 -12.77 5.78
C ARG A 184 -10.25 -11.71 6.82
N TYR A 185 -11.44 -11.85 7.40
CA TYR A 185 -11.82 -11.07 8.57
C TYR A 185 -11.05 -11.52 9.82
N PRO A 186 -10.60 -10.59 10.68
CA PRO A 186 -10.06 -10.95 11.99
C PRO A 186 -11.07 -11.71 12.85
N SER A 187 -10.68 -12.88 13.34
CA SER A 187 -11.47 -13.60 14.34
C SER A 187 -11.37 -12.93 15.71
N PHE A 188 -12.36 -13.14 16.58
CA PHE A 188 -12.30 -12.65 17.97
C PHE A 188 -11.03 -13.13 18.70
N LYS A 189 -10.62 -14.39 18.47
CA LYS A 189 -9.38 -14.94 19.00
C LYS A 189 -8.15 -14.22 18.43
N GLY A 190 -8.16 -13.90 17.14
CA GLY A 190 -7.11 -13.12 16.47
C GLY A 190 -6.94 -11.72 17.07
N ILE A 191 -8.06 -11.01 17.30
CA ILE A 191 -8.07 -9.69 17.96
C ILE A 191 -7.46 -9.76 19.36
N MET A 192 -7.83 -10.76 20.15
CA MET A 192 -7.29 -10.94 21.50
C MET A 192 -5.79 -11.29 21.49
N ALA A 193 -5.36 -12.11 20.53
CA ALA A 193 -3.95 -12.50 20.36
C ALA A 193 -3.08 -11.33 19.88
N ALA A 194 -3.60 -10.49 18.99
CA ALA A 194 -2.86 -9.36 18.40
C ALA A 194 -2.28 -8.39 19.43
N LYS A 195 -2.95 -8.22 20.57
CA LYS A 195 -2.46 -7.38 21.69
C LYS A 195 -1.16 -7.90 22.30
N LYS A 196 -0.92 -9.21 22.22
CA LYS A 196 0.27 -9.88 22.78
C LYS A 196 1.37 -10.14 21.74
N LYS A 197 1.05 -10.04 20.45
CA LYS A 197 2.05 -10.23 19.39
C LYS A 197 3.12 -9.13 19.47
N PRO A 198 4.40 -9.50 19.25
CA PRO A 198 5.51 -8.56 19.37
C PRO A 198 5.43 -7.49 18.28
N VAL A 199 5.70 -6.25 18.69
CA VAL A 199 5.88 -5.10 17.80
C VAL A 199 7.22 -4.48 18.15
N GLN A 200 8.18 -4.59 17.24
CA GLN A 200 9.47 -3.94 17.37
C GLN A 200 9.34 -2.50 16.89
N ALA A 201 9.70 -1.53 17.74
CA ALA A 201 9.84 -0.15 17.32
C ALA A 201 11.28 0.09 16.82
N LEU A 202 11.41 0.80 15.70
CA LEU A 202 12.69 1.28 15.17
C LEU A 202 12.61 2.79 14.96
N THR A 203 13.69 3.48 15.30
CA THR A 203 13.90 4.90 15.00
C THR A 203 14.73 5.07 13.73
N LEU A 204 14.89 6.31 13.24
CA LEU A 204 15.81 6.58 12.13
C LEU A 204 17.26 6.25 12.50
N GLY A 205 17.64 6.50 13.76
CA GLY A 205 18.97 6.18 14.28
C GLY A 205 19.29 4.69 14.24
N ASP A 206 18.31 3.82 14.55
CA ASP A 206 18.46 2.36 14.44
C ASP A 206 18.68 1.89 13.00
N LEU A 207 18.23 2.69 12.02
CA LEU A 207 18.34 2.43 10.59
C LEU A 207 19.55 3.13 9.95
N GLY A 208 20.30 3.92 10.72
CA GLY A 208 21.43 4.71 10.22
C GLY A 208 21.01 5.80 9.23
N ILE A 209 19.79 6.32 9.33
CA ILE A 209 19.26 7.39 8.47
C ILE A 209 19.29 8.70 9.25
N SER A 210 19.80 9.76 8.62
CA SER A 210 19.80 11.09 9.22
C SER A 210 18.46 11.80 9.02
N GLY A 211 18.08 12.64 9.98
CA GLY A 211 16.79 13.37 9.95
C GLY A 211 16.66 14.36 8.78
N ASP A 212 17.77 14.82 8.20
CA ASP A 212 17.81 15.69 7.02
C ASP A 212 17.61 14.95 5.69
N GLU A 213 17.69 13.62 5.69
CA GLU A 213 17.39 12.79 4.51
C GLU A 213 15.90 12.49 4.34
N VAL A 214 15.09 12.83 5.33
CA VAL A 214 13.65 12.54 5.40
C VAL A 214 12.85 13.80 5.73
N GLY A 215 11.54 13.61 5.88
CA GLY A 215 10.61 14.70 6.16
C GLY A 215 10.55 15.72 5.03
N PHE A 216 10.09 16.93 5.34
CA PHE A 216 10.09 18.04 4.38
C PHE A 216 11.51 18.44 3.91
N ALA A 217 12.52 18.32 4.77
CA ALA A 217 13.88 18.74 4.45
C ALA A 217 14.54 17.82 3.40
N GLY A 218 14.36 16.50 3.53
CA GLY A 218 14.88 15.51 2.60
C GLY A 218 13.94 15.17 1.43
N ALA A 219 12.79 15.85 1.32
CA ALA A 219 11.83 15.58 0.27
C ALA A 219 12.35 16.03 -1.11
N THR A 220 12.30 15.13 -2.09
CA THR A 220 12.66 15.43 -3.49
C THR A 220 11.51 16.04 -4.30
N SER A 221 10.30 16.06 -3.71
CA SER A 221 9.09 16.63 -4.30
C SER A 221 8.25 17.28 -3.20
N GLN A 222 7.61 18.39 -3.51
CA GLN A 222 6.75 19.12 -2.58
C GLN A 222 5.36 19.36 -3.19
N VAL A 223 4.32 19.26 -2.37
CA VAL A 223 2.97 19.73 -2.72
C VAL A 223 2.95 21.25 -2.52
N LEU A 224 2.73 22.01 -3.59
CA LEU A 224 2.70 23.47 -3.54
C LEU A 224 1.28 24.02 -3.29
N GLU A 225 0.29 23.31 -3.80
CA GLU A 225 -1.13 23.66 -3.68
C GLU A 225 -2.00 22.41 -3.75
N PHE A 226 -3.20 22.49 -3.19
CA PHE A 226 -4.25 21.50 -3.36
C PHE A 226 -5.60 22.21 -3.42
N ASN A 227 -6.54 21.65 -4.18
CA ASN A 227 -7.88 22.17 -4.33
C ASN A 227 -8.89 21.04 -4.18
N LYS A 228 -10.04 21.32 -3.55
CA LYS A 228 -11.15 20.37 -3.55
C LYS A 228 -11.62 20.17 -4.99
N ARG A 229 -11.94 18.92 -5.35
CA ARG A 229 -12.60 18.64 -6.63
C ARG A 229 -13.86 19.52 -6.72
N PRO A 230 -14.04 20.28 -7.82
CA PRO A 230 -15.25 21.08 -7.99
C PRO A 230 -16.51 20.22 -7.83
N ALA A 231 -17.53 20.77 -7.17
CA ALA A 231 -18.80 20.09 -7.03
C ALA A 231 -19.37 19.76 -8.41
N ARG A 232 -20.01 18.58 -8.55
CA ARG A 232 -20.72 18.24 -9.79
C ARG A 232 -21.79 19.30 -10.04
N THR A 233 -21.74 19.93 -11.20
CA THR A 233 -22.82 20.78 -11.68
C THR A 233 -23.93 19.92 -12.26
N GLY A 234 -25.13 20.48 -12.41
CA GLY A 234 -26.21 19.80 -13.14
C GLY A 234 -25.74 19.42 -14.54
N GLY A 235 -25.89 18.15 -14.90
CA GLY A 235 -25.62 17.68 -16.27
C GLY A 235 -26.69 18.16 -17.24
N ALA A 236 -26.43 18.00 -18.54
CA ALA A 236 -27.44 18.22 -19.58
C ALA A 236 -28.62 17.26 -19.37
N LYS A 237 -29.83 17.80 -19.22
CA LYS A 237 -31.05 16.99 -19.19
C LYS A 237 -31.47 16.73 -20.62
N VAL A 238 -31.42 15.47 -21.04
CA VAL A 238 -31.99 15.02 -22.31
C VAL A 238 -33.41 14.54 -22.05
N VAL A 239 -34.39 15.19 -22.68
CA VAL A 239 -35.78 14.71 -22.70
C VAL A 239 -35.90 13.77 -23.89
N ASP A 240 -36.35 12.54 -23.65
CA ASP A 240 -36.49 11.56 -24.72
C ASP A 240 -37.80 11.80 -25.49
N GLU A 241 -37.66 12.32 -26.71
CA GLU A 241 -38.75 12.51 -27.68
C GLU A 241 -38.72 11.43 -28.78
N GLY A 242 -38.05 10.29 -28.52
CA GLY A 242 -37.83 9.21 -29.48
C GLY A 242 -36.42 9.18 -30.09
N ASN A 243 -35.57 10.15 -29.75
CA ASN A 243 -34.16 10.26 -30.19
C ASN A 243 -33.18 10.36 -29.01
N GLY A 244 -33.61 10.06 -27.78
CA GLY A 244 -32.74 10.16 -26.59
C GLY A 244 -31.47 9.31 -26.69
N GLY A 245 -31.55 8.15 -27.35
CA GLY A 245 -30.40 7.28 -27.62
C GLY A 245 -29.35 7.94 -28.52
N GLU A 246 -29.78 8.62 -29.58
CA GLU A 246 -28.87 9.34 -30.49
C GLU A 246 -28.21 10.52 -29.79
N GLN A 247 -28.96 11.24 -28.95
CA GLN A 247 -28.44 12.35 -28.16
C GLN A 247 -27.41 11.87 -27.12
N LEU A 248 -27.66 10.73 -26.47
CA LEU A 248 -26.70 10.12 -25.56
C LEU A 248 -25.41 9.72 -26.28
N VAL A 249 -25.52 9.01 -27.42
CA VAL A 249 -24.34 8.60 -28.20
C VAL A 249 -23.57 9.81 -28.70
N SER A 250 -24.26 10.86 -29.16
CA SER A 250 -23.63 12.11 -29.59
C SER A 250 -22.86 12.80 -28.47
N TYR A 251 -23.43 12.83 -27.25
CA TYR A 251 -22.74 13.33 -26.06
C TYR A 251 -21.52 12.47 -25.71
N LEU A 252 -21.66 11.14 -25.72
CA LEU A 252 -20.55 10.24 -25.43
C LEU A 252 -19.41 10.40 -26.45
N ALA A 253 -19.74 10.55 -27.74
CA ALA A 253 -18.76 10.80 -28.79
C ALA A 253 -18.08 12.17 -28.64
N SER A 254 -18.84 13.23 -28.28
CA SER A 254 -18.25 14.56 -28.06
C SER A 254 -17.29 14.59 -26.87
N GLU A 255 -17.59 13.80 -25.83
CA GLU A 255 -16.73 13.63 -24.65
C GLU A 255 -15.67 12.53 -24.82
N LYS A 256 -15.59 11.90 -26.01
CA LYS A 256 -14.64 10.83 -26.36
C LYS A 256 -14.73 9.59 -25.47
N PHE A 257 -15.93 9.26 -25.01
CA PHE A 257 -16.22 8.01 -24.33
C PHE A 257 -16.46 6.85 -25.31
N VAL A 258 -16.87 7.13 -26.56
CA VAL A 258 -17.09 6.19 -27.66
C VAL A 258 -16.56 6.74 -28.98
#